data_AF-A0A1H5HXV1-F1
#
_entry.id   AF-A0A1H5HXV1-F1
#
_cell.length_a   1.000
_cell.length_b   1.000
_cell.length_c   1.000
_cell.angle_alpha   90.00
_cell.angle_beta   90.00
_cell.angle_gamma   90.00
#
_symmetry.space_group_name_H-M   'P 1'
#
loop_
_entity.id
_entity.type
_entity.pdbx_description
1 polymer ?
#
loop_
_entity_poly.entity_id
_entity_poly.type
_entity_poly.pdbx_seq_one_letter_code
_entity_poly.pdbx_strand_id
1 'polypeptide(L)'
;MGWKTQTILVRPAALDGGPDRLLADLGYDKRHRIDDASFESAGLGSIWIGSIDVCIIIYTPFAFNFFDDDEADVREFTDFKNALFRQFPEADIAALTLHSVINHWGFAIFRRGTLIRRQHGHDGNVVCDEGPRLPVEESYISRFQRIETGGQIKYQDINHPEYGDMTDSDFGEPLVFEICRSFTGFPLDSREVNEASGTNFWLNNSELRSLAPPNALASPARPWWRFWG
;
A
#
# COMPACT_ATOMS: atom_id res chain seq x y z
N MET A 1 -9.46 -12.68 -9.12
CA MET A 1 -9.23 -11.25 -9.41
C MET A 1 -8.08 -10.83 -8.51
N GLY A 2 -6.93 -10.45 -9.06
CA GLY A 2 -5.77 -10.09 -8.24
C GLY A 2 -5.98 -8.73 -7.58
N TRP A 3 -5.70 -8.64 -6.28
CA TRP A 3 -5.83 -7.40 -5.51
C TRP A 3 -4.92 -6.30 -6.09
N LYS A 4 -5.42 -5.07 -6.08
CA LYS A 4 -4.62 -3.88 -6.34
C LYS A 4 -4.72 -3.00 -5.11
N THR A 5 -3.63 -2.90 -4.37
CA THR A 5 -3.59 -2.03 -3.19
C THR A 5 -2.40 -1.10 -3.28
N GLN A 6 -2.62 0.14 -2.89
CA GLN A 6 -1.59 1.13 -2.62
C GLN A 6 -2.02 1.81 -1.33
N THR A 7 -1.75 1.15 -0.22
CA THR A 7 -2.38 1.45 1.07
C THR A 7 -1.31 1.80 2.09
N ILE A 8 -1.57 2.83 2.87
CA ILE A 8 -0.76 3.25 3.99
C ILE A 8 -1.57 3.03 5.27
N LEU A 9 -0.95 2.38 6.24
CA LEU A 9 -1.48 2.13 7.57
C LEU A 9 -0.71 2.99 8.57
N VAL A 10 -1.40 3.66 9.47
CA VAL A 10 -0.79 4.48 10.52
C VAL A 10 -1.32 4.06 11.88
N ARG A 11 -0.44 3.62 12.79
CA ARG A 11 -0.83 3.14 14.11
C ARG A 11 0.24 3.41 15.19
N PRO A 12 -0.15 3.83 16.42
CA PRO A 12 -1.49 4.25 16.80
C PRO A 12 -1.80 5.62 16.20
N ALA A 13 -3.02 5.79 15.68
CA ALA A 13 -3.51 7.07 15.22
C ALA A 13 -5.04 7.14 15.29
N ALA A 14 -5.57 8.35 15.49
CA ALA A 14 -6.99 8.65 15.46
C ALA A 14 -7.27 9.73 14.40
N LEU A 15 -8.42 9.64 13.74
CA LEU A 15 -8.87 10.65 12.78
C LEU A 15 -9.45 11.88 13.49
N ASP A 16 -8.61 12.61 14.23
CA ASP A 16 -9.02 13.77 15.04
C ASP A 16 -9.45 14.94 14.15
N GLY A 17 -10.76 15.07 13.94
CA GLY A 17 -11.34 16.05 13.01
C GLY A 17 -11.64 15.49 11.62
N GLY A 18 -11.51 14.17 11.45
CA GLY A 18 -12.00 13.42 10.30
C GLY A 18 -11.09 13.43 9.06
N PRO A 19 -11.51 12.71 8.00
CA PRO A 19 -10.77 12.58 6.74
C PRO A 19 -10.37 13.90 6.08
N ASP A 20 -11.27 14.88 6.01
CA ASP A 20 -11.01 16.17 5.36
C ASP A 20 -9.87 16.94 6.03
N ARG A 21 -9.84 16.94 7.37
CA ARG A 21 -8.78 17.61 8.14
C ARG A 21 -7.44 16.91 7.92
N LEU A 22 -7.41 15.58 7.97
CA LEU A 22 -6.17 14.85 7.71
C LEU A 22 -5.65 15.14 6.29
N LEU A 23 -6.53 15.16 5.29
CA LEU A 23 -6.13 15.49 3.92
C LEU A 23 -5.52 16.90 3.81
N ALA A 24 -6.11 17.88 4.52
CA ALA A 24 -5.58 19.23 4.58
C ALA A 24 -4.22 19.29 5.29
N ASP A 25 -4.06 18.58 6.42
CA ASP A 25 -2.80 18.49 7.17
C ASP A 25 -1.68 17.83 6.35
N LEU A 26 -2.06 16.91 5.43
CA LEU A 26 -1.14 16.32 4.45
C LEU A 26 -0.79 17.25 3.28
N GLY A 27 -1.37 18.46 3.21
CA GLY A 27 -1.07 19.47 2.19
C GLY A 27 -1.97 19.40 0.95
N TYR A 28 -3.15 18.76 1.05
CA TYR A 28 -4.03 18.50 -0.08
C TYR A 28 -5.46 19.00 0.12
N ASP A 29 -5.59 20.11 0.85
CA ASP A 29 -6.82 20.85 1.15
C ASP A 29 -7.62 21.25 -0.10
N LYS A 30 -6.97 21.38 -1.26
CA LYS A 30 -7.61 21.75 -2.52
C LYS A 30 -8.32 20.60 -3.23
N ARG A 31 -8.21 19.36 -2.73
CA ARG A 31 -8.88 18.20 -3.36
C ARG A 31 -10.36 18.19 -3.02
N HIS A 32 -11.16 17.79 -4.01
CA HIS A 32 -12.60 17.72 -3.84
C HIS A 32 -12.99 16.38 -3.22
N ARG A 33 -13.70 16.46 -2.08
CA ARG A 33 -14.43 15.32 -1.52
C ARG A 33 -15.44 14.80 -2.54
N ILE A 34 -15.49 13.48 -2.69
CA ILE A 34 -16.37 12.78 -3.62
C ILE A 34 -17.61 12.32 -2.87
N ASP A 35 -17.40 11.38 -1.96
CA ASP A 35 -18.41 10.67 -1.21
C ASP A 35 -17.81 10.04 0.04
N ASP A 36 -18.71 9.61 0.92
CA ASP A 36 -18.38 8.65 1.96
C ASP A 36 -18.60 7.26 1.40
N ALA A 37 -17.56 6.43 1.48
CA ALA A 37 -17.54 5.12 0.85
C ALA A 37 -16.72 4.12 1.66
N SER A 38 -16.95 2.85 1.39
CA SER A 38 -16.15 1.76 1.95
C SER A 38 -14.75 1.74 1.34
N PHE A 39 -13.78 1.14 2.04
CA PHE A 39 -12.41 0.96 1.51
C PHE A 39 -12.38 0.20 0.19
N GLU A 40 -13.27 -0.78 -0.01
CA GLU A 40 -13.40 -1.51 -1.28
C GLU A 40 -13.68 -0.59 -2.48
N SER A 41 -14.31 0.57 -2.24
CA SER A 41 -14.61 1.56 -3.27
C SER A 41 -13.43 2.50 -3.55
N ALA A 42 -12.31 2.37 -2.83
CA ALA A 42 -11.09 3.13 -3.11
C ALA A 42 -10.50 2.69 -4.45
N GLY A 43 -10.10 3.64 -5.28
CA GLY A 43 -9.74 3.34 -6.66
C GLY A 43 -8.72 4.29 -7.27
N LEU A 44 -8.21 3.90 -8.44
CA LEU A 44 -7.22 4.67 -9.17
C LEU A 44 -7.71 6.10 -9.39
N GLY A 45 -6.91 7.06 -8.95
CA GLY A 45 -7.19 8.48 -9.11
C GLY A 45 -7.91 9.14 -7.93
N SER A 46 -8.14 8.42 -6.85
CA SER A 46 -8.58 9.00 -5.58
C SER A 46 -7.55 8.78 -4.48
N ILE A 47 -7.71 9.57 -3.41
CA ILE A 47 -7.24 9.21 -2.09
C ILE A 47 -8.47 8.85 -1.26
N TRP A 48 -8.41 7.71 -0.58
CA TRP A 48 -9.42 7.34 0.40
C TRP A 48 -8.80 7.39 1.79
N ILE A 49 -9.51 7.93 2.77
CA ILE A 49 -9.06 8.01 4.17
C ILE A 49 -10.18 7.50 5.07
N GLY A 50 -9.86 6.51 5.91
CA GLY A 50 -10.74 5.96 6.94
C GLY A 50 -9.94 5.37 8.10
N SER A 51 -10.62 4.65 8.98
CA SER A 51 -9.96 4.05 10.15
C SER A 51 -10.64 2.78 10.61
N ILE A 52 -9.86 1.90 11.23
CA ILE A 52 -10.33 0.74 12.00
C ILE A 52 -9.64 0.80 13.35
N ASP A 53 -10.42 0.89 14.42
CA ASP A 53 -9.95 1.08 15.79
C ASP A 53 -8.91 2.21 15.93
N VAL A 54 -7.66 1.86 16.24
CA VAL A 54 -6.53 2.79 16.43
C VAL A 54 -5.61 2.87 15.20
N CYS A 55 -6.08 2.38 14.05
CA CYS A 55 -5.33 2.39 12.80
C CYS A 55 -6.05 3.27 11.76
N ILE A 56 -5.36 4.29 11.26
CA ILE A 56 -5.80 5.03 10.07
C ILE A 56 -5.38 4.23 8.84
N ILE A 57 -6.26 4.18 7.85
CA ILE A 57 -6.03 3.53 6.57
C ILE A 57 -6.16 4.60 5.48
N ILE A 58 -5.14 4.71 4.64
CA ILE A 58 -5.09 5.66 3.54
C ILE A 58 -4.81 4.88 2.25
N TYR A 59 -5.79 4.79 1.35
CA TYR A 59 -5.51 4.40 -0.02
C TYR A 59 -4.95 5.62 -0.75
N THR A 60 -3.79 5.50 -1.36
CA THR A 60 -3.16 6.59 -2.10
C THR A 60 -2.18 6.06 -3.14
N PRO A 61 -2.11 6.67 -4.33
CA PRO A 61 -1.12 6.27 -5.33
C PRO A 61 0.33 6.54 -4.91
N PHE A 62 0.53 7.24 -3.78
CA PHE A 62 1.85 7.58 -3.29
C PHE A 62 2.50 6.47 -2.45
N ALA A 63 1.78 5.38 -2.13
CA ALA A 63 2.30 4.31 -1.29
C ALA A 63 3.55 3.64 -1.89
N PHE A 64 3.66 3.59 -3.22
CA PHE A 64 4.83 3.04 -3.91
C PHE A 64 6.13 3.82 -3.61
N ASN A 65 6.06 5.10 -3.23
CA ASN A 65 7.25 5.92 -2.96
C ASN A 65 7.86 5.71 -1.57
N PHE A 66 7.28 4.79 -0.79
CA PHE A 66 7.86 4.34 0.47
C PHE A 66 8.84 3.18 0.26
N PHE A 67 8.95 2.65 -0.96
CA PHE A 67 9.84 1.55 -1.31
C PHE A 67 11.20 1.99 -1.83
N ASP A 68 11.34 3.22 -2.33
CA ASP A 68 12.59 3.74 -2.85
C ASP A 68 13.18 4.81 -1.92
N ASP A 69 14.47 4.67 -1.60
CA ASP A 69 15.21 5.70 -0.84
C ASP A 69 15.79 6.79 -1.73
N ASP A 70 15.90 6.53 -3.04
CA ASP A 70 16.66 7.36 -3.98
C ASP A 70 15.91 7.58 -5.31
N GLU A 71 15.98 8.83 -5.80
CA GLU A 71 15.90 9.26 -7.21
C GLU A 71 14.57 9.51 -7.94
N ALA A 72 13.39 9.18 -7.43
CA ALA A 72 12.17 9.74 -8.02
C ALA A 72 11.90 11.14 -7.45
N ASP A 73 12.55 12.14 -8.06
CA ASP A 73 12.49 13.60 -7.79
C ASP A 73 11.07 14.21 -7.99
N VAL A 74 10.01 13.44 -7.76
CA VAL A 74 8.64 13.91 -7.78
C VAL A 74 8.36 14.50 -6.40
N ARG A 75 8.64 15.80 -6.30
CA ARG A 75 8.42 16.63 -5.11
C ARG A 75 7.11 16.33 -4.36
N GLU A 76 6.03 16.08 -5.10
CA GLU A 76 4.71 15.76 -4.54
C GLU A 76 4.72 14.50 -3.65
N PHE A 77 5.51 13.48 -4.00
CA PHE A 77 5.59 12.22 -3.24
C PHE A 77 6.41 12.38 -1.97
N THR A 78 7.54 13.08 -2.08
CA THR A 78 8.39 13.44 -0.93
C THR A 78 7.61 14.32 0.05
N ASP A 79 6.84 15.26 -0.46
CA ASP A 79 5.99 16.14 0.35
C ASP A 79 4.90 15.34 1.09
N PHE A 80 4.24 14.38 0.43
CA PHE A 80 3.28 13.49 1.08
C PHE A 80 3.92 12.69 2.24
N LYS A 81 5.03 12.01 1.95
CA LYS A 81 5.76 11.17 2.93
C LYS A 81 6.21 12.01 4.14
N ASN A 82 6.80 13.17 3.88
CA ASN A 82 7.24 14.08 4.94
C ASN A 82 6.08 14.65 5.75
N ALA A 83 4.97 15.02 5.11
CA ALA A 83 3.78 15.49 5.80
C ALA A 83 3.20 14.40 6.72
N LEU A 84 3.13 13.15 6.23
CA LEU A 84 2.68 12.01 7.01
C LEU A 84 3.54 11.78 8.26
N PHE A 85 4.87 11.80 8.12
CA PHE A 85 5.79 11.64 9.26
C PHE A 85 5.73 12.80 10.26
N ARG A 86 5.52 14.04 9.79
CA ARG A 86 5.31 15.17 10.70
C ARG A 86 4.00 15.09 11.46
N GLN A 87 2.94 14.61 10.82
CA GLN A 87 1.62 14.49 11.43
C GLN A 87 1.59 13.36 12.48
N PHE A 88 2.33 12.28 12.24
CA PHE A 88 2.34 11.10 13.10
C PHE A 88 3.76 10.73 13.56
N PRO A 89 4.43 11.59 14.34
CA PRO A 89 5.86 11.43 14.67
C PRO A 89 6.13 10.21 15.57
N GLU A 90 5.12 9.75 16.32
CA GLU A 90 5.24 8.62 17.24
C GLU A 90 4.63 7.32 16.68
N ALA A 91 4.02 7.35 15.50
CA ALA A 91 3.35 6.18 14.93
C ALA A 91 4.33 5.22 14.24
N ASP A 92 3.93 3.96 14.19
CA ASP A 92 4.36 3.01 13.17
C ASP A 92 3.53 3.27 11.90
N ILE A 93 4.21 3.33 10.76
CA ILE A 93 3.61 3.55 9.45
C ILE A 93 4.02 2.41 8.53
N ALA A 94 3.06 1.72 7.92
CA ALA A 94 3.32 0.71 6.91
C ALA A 94 2.75 1.15 5.56
N ALA A 95 3.57 1.15 4.52
CA ALA A 95 3.11 1.23 3.14
C ALA A 95 3.02 -0.18 2.55
N LEU A 96 1.89 -0.52 1.95
CA LEU A 96 1.57 -1.82 1.39
C LEU A 96 1.24 -1.64 -0.10
N THR A 97 1.81 -2.49 -0.94
CA THR A 97 1.50 -2.48 -2.38
C THR A 97 1.26 -3.87 -2.91
N LEU A 98 0.24 -3.98 -3.77
CA LEU A 98 -0.06 -5.17 -4.58
C LEU A 98 -0.46 -4.68 -5.97
N HIS A 99 0.14 -5.26 -7.01
CA HIS A 99 -0.15 -4.88 -8.40
C HIS A 99 -0.17 -6.09 -9.33
N SER A 100 -1.37 -6.62 -9.55
CA SER A 100 -1.61 -7.84 -10.35
C SER A 100 -1.19 -7.81 -11.82
N VAL A 101 -0.94 -6.64 -12.43
CA VAL A 101 -0.49 -6.58 -13.84
C VAL A 101 1.01 -6.88 -13.98
N ILE A 102 1.80 -6.53 -12.96
CA ILE A 102 3.25 -6.74 -12.94
C ILE A 102 3.66 -7.70 -11.82
N ASN A 103 2.66 -8.39 -11.25
CA ASN A 103 2.77 -9.25 -10.07
C ASN A 103 3.60 -8.65 -8.93
N HIS A 104 3.56 -7.33 -8.73
CA HIS A 104 4.31 -6.69 -7.66
C HIS A 104 3.62 -6.87 -6.33
N TRP A 105 4.42 -7.08 -5.29
CA TRP A 105 3.99 -7.05 -3.90
C TRP A 105 5.06 -6.40 -3.05
N GLY A 106 4.67 -5.81 -1.93
CA GLY A 106 5.64 -5.31 -0.99
C GLY A 106 5.04 -4.61 0.21
N PHE A 107 5.88 -4.47 1.23
CA PHE A 107 5.65 -3.58 2.35
C PHE A 107 6.92 -2.82 2.75
N ALA A 108 6.73 -1.62 3.28
CA ALA A 108 7.77 -0.83 3.93
C ALA A 108 7.23 -0.29 5.26
N ILE A 109 7.94 -0.54 6.36
CA ILE A 109 7.51 -0.18 7.70
C ILE A 109 8.51 0.79 8.31
N PHE A 110 7.94 1.88 8.82
CA PHE A 110 8.64 2.96 9.48
C PHE A 110 8.16 3.01 10.92
N ARG A 111 9.10 3.22 11.85
CA ARG A 111 8.81 3.50 13.26
C ARG A 111 9.38 4.86 13.58
N ARG A 112 8.53 5.79 14.02
CA ARG A 112 8.96 7.17 14.34
C ARG A 112 9.75 7.82 13.21
N GLY A 113 9.24 7.68 11.97
CA GLY A 113 9.85 8.22 10.76
C GLY A 113 11.13 7.51 10.28
N THR A 114 11.58 6.45 10.94
CA THR A 114 12.78 5.68 10.55
C THR A 114 12.36 4.35 9.92
N LEU A 115 12.91 4.00 8.75
CA LEU A 115 12.69 2.70 8.14
C LEU A 115 13.24 1.59 9.06
N ILE A 116 12.40 0.60 9.39
CA ILE A 116 12.82 -0.56 10.19
C ILE A 116 12.82 -1.86 9.39
N ARG A 117 11.99 -1.93 8.34
CA ARG A 117 11.85 -3.12 7.52
C ARG A 117 11.25 -2.75 6.16
N ARG A 118 11.84 -3.22 5.08
CA ARG A 118 11.28 -3.15 3.73
C ARG A 118 11.49 -4.48 3.01
N GLN A 119 10.44 -4.98 2.40
CA GLN A 119 10.56 -6.10 1.47
C GLN A 119 9.57 -5.91 0.33
N HIS A 120 10.04 -6.05 -0.90
CA HIS A 120 9.18 -6.06 -2.07
C HIS A 120 9.78 -6.90 -3.20
N GLY A 121 8.92 -7.32 -4.11
CA GLY A 121 9.25 -8.27 -5.15
C GLY A 121 8.24 -8.27 -6.28
N HIS A 122 8.55 -9.06 -7.29
CA HIS A 122 7.64 -9.36 -8.39
C HIS A 122 7.99 -10.71 -9.04
N ASP A 123 7.00 -11.35 -9.63
CA ASP A 123 7.11 -12.64 -10.32
C ASP A 123 7.80 -13.72 -9.46
N GLY A 124 7.48 -13.76 -8.16
CA GLY A 124 8.04 -14.69 -7.18
C GLY A 124 9.46 -14.37 -6.71
N ASN A 125 10.08 -13.29 -7.21
CA ASN A 125 11.41 -12.86 -6.81
C ASN A 125 11.33 -11.74 -5.79
N VAL A 126 12.11 -11.82 -4.71
CA VAL A 126 12.34 -10.67 -3.83
C VAL A 126 13.44 -9.80 -4.44
N VAL A 127 13.11 -8.53 -4.66
CA VAL A 127 14.03 -7.52 -5.24
C VAL A 127 14.71 -6.71 -4.15
N CYS A 128 13.99 -6.42 -3.06
CA CYS A 128 14.54 -5.74 -1.89
C CYS A 128 14.20 -6.53 -0.63
N ASP A 129 15.19 -6.74 0.24
CA ASP A 129 15.06 -7.41 1.54
C ASP A 129 15.91 -6.68 2.58
N GLU A 130 15.41 -5.55 3.10
CA GLU A 130 16.15 -4.68 4.01
C GLU A 130 15.56 -4.67 5.41
N GLY A 131 16.43 -4.66 6.42
CA GLY A 131 16.05 -4.66 7.84
C GLY A 131 15.75 -6.06 8.39
N PRO A 132 15.73 -6.22 9.72
CA PRO A 132 15.42 -7.49 10.35
C PRO A 132 13.96 -7.87 10.14
N ARG A 133 13.71 -9.14 9.82
CA ARG A 133 12.36 -9.69 9.68
C ARG A 133 11.54 -9.50 10.95
N LEU A 134 10.28 -9.17 10.76
CA LEU A 134 9.32 -9.00 11.84
C LEU A 134 8.86 -10.37 12.37
N PRO A 135 8.39 -10.46 13.63
CA PRO A 135 7.83 -11.71 14.15
C PRO A 135 6.68 -12.28 13.30
N VAL A 136 5.85 -11.41 12.72
CA VAL A 136 4.77 -11.81 11.81
C VAL A 136 5.30 -12.40 10.50
N GLU A 137 6.38 -11.83 9.96
CA GLU A 137 7.05 -12.39 8.78
C GLU A 137 7.63 -13.76 9.12
N GLU A 138 8.40 -13.88 10.21
CA GLU A 138 9.02 -15.14 10.63
C GLU A 138 7.98 -16.26 10.81
N SER A 139 6.84 -15.96 11.44
CA SER A 139 5.76 -16.94 11.59
C SER A 139 5.10 -17.33 10.27
N TYR A 140 5.02 -16.42 9.30
CA TYR A 140 4.48 -16.72 7.99
C TYR A 140 5.47 -17.53 7.16
N ILE A 141 6.72 -17.08 7.10
CA ILE A 141 7.76 -17.65 6.24
C ILE A 141 8.34 -18.97 6.75
N SER A 142 8.12 -19.34 8.02
CA SER A 142 8.63 -20.59 8.60
C SER A 142 8.13 -21.85 7.86
N ARG A 143 7.10 -21.73 7.04
CA ARG A 143 6.58 -22.81 6.18
C ARG A 143 7.31 -22.94 4.84
N PHE A 144 8.19 -21.98 4.51
CA PHE A 144 8.89 -21.91 3.24
C PHE A 144 10.40 -22.04 3.41
N GLN A 145 11.04 -22.66 2.44
CA GLN A 145 12.48 -22.65 2.27
C GLN A 145 12.90 -21.40 1.50
N ARG A 146 13.76 -20.57 2.09
CA ARG A 146 14.42 -19.46 1.39
C ARG A 146 15.54 -20.03 0.51
N ILE A 147 15.48 -19.75 -0.78
CA ILE A 147 16.49 -20.11 -1.77
C ILE A 147 17.15 -18.83 -2.25
N GLU A 148 18.46 -18.74 -2.12
CA GLU A 148 19.24 -17.59 -2.59
C GLU A 148 20.23 -18.08 -3.66
N THR A 149 20.08 -17.60 -4.89
CA THR A 149 20.93 -18.00 -6.01
C THR A 149 21.24 -16.79 -6.88
N GLY A 150 22.53 -16.47 -7.05
CA GLY A 150 22.96 -15.36 -7.91
C GLY A 150 22.43 -13.99 -7.48
N GLY A 151 22.18 -13.79 -6.17
CA GLY A 151 21.60 -12.56 -5.62
C GLY A 151 20.08 -12.46 -5.75
N GLN A 152 19.41 -13.46 -6.32
CA GLN A 152 17.94 -13.56 -6.31
C GLN A 152 17.50 -14.36 -5.10
N ILE A 153 16.48 -13.86 -4.40
CA ILE A 153 15.85 -14.55 -3.28
C ILE A 153 14.47 -15.03 -3.73
N LYS A 154 14.21 -16.32 -3.51
CA LYS A 154 12.94 -16.99 -3.77
C LYS A 154 12.52 -17.84 -2.58
N TYR A 155 11.26 -18.24 -2.57
CA TYR A 155 10.71 -19.11 -1.54
C TYR A 155 10.08 -20.34 -2.18
N GLN A 156 10.15 -21.49 -1.50
CA GLN A 156 9.52 -22.75 -1.91
C GLN A 156 8.76 -23.35 -0.71
N ASP A 157 7.58 -23.93 -0.92
CA ASP A 157 6.86 -24.66 0.14
C ASP A 157 7.61 -25.93 0.53
N ILE A 158 7.93 -26.06 1.82
CA ILE A 158 8.65 -27.22 2.36
C ILE A 158 7.79 -28.50 2.27
N ASN A 159 6.47 -28.37 2.37
CA ASN A 159 5.54 -29.49 2.33
C ASN A 159 5.14 -29.88 0.90
N HIS A 160 5.32 -28.98 -0.05
CA HIS A 160 4.96 -29.17 -1.46
C HIS A 160 6.07 -28.72 -2.42
N PRO A 161 7.28 -29.30 -2.35
CA PRO A 161 8.40 -28.91 -3.19
C PRO A 161 8.12 -29.14 -4.70
N GLU A 162 7.17 -30.00 -5.05
CA GLU A 162 6.75 -30.29 -6.43
C GLU A 162 6.13 -29.08 -7.15
N TYR A 163 5.62 -28.08 -6.43
CA TYR A 163 5.07 -26.87 -7.03
C TYR A 163 6.14 -25.85 -7.42
N GLY A 164 7.40 -26.09 -7.08
CA GLY A 164 8.52 -25.22 -7.43
C GLY A 164 8.54 -23.92 -6.61
N ASP A 165 9.05 -22.86 -7.23
CA ASP A 165 9.15 -21.54 -6.59
C ASP A 165 7.75 -20.96 -6.36
N MET A 166 7.53 -20.39 -5.17
CA MET A 166 6.30 -19.70 -4.82
C MET A 166 6.10 -18.46 -5.69
N THR A 167 4.87 -18.27 -6.18
CA THR A 167 4.49 -17.07 -6.93
C THR A 167 4.08 -15.93 -5.99
N ASP A 168 3.86 -14.74 -6.54
CA ASP A 168 3.36 -13.60 -5.77
C ASP A 168 1.96 -13.85 -5.18
N SER A 169 1.15 -14.68 -5.84
CA SER A 169 -0.17 -15.05 -5.31
C SER A 169 -0.07 -16.05 -4.16
N ASP A 170 0.98 -16.86 -4.14
CA ASP A 170 1.17 -17.91 -3.14
C ASP A 170 1.99 -17.42 -1.92
N PHE A 171 2.88 -16.43 -2.13
CA PHE A 171 3.77 -15.88 -1.11
C PHE A 171 3.56 -14.38 -0.85
N GLY A 172 3.66 -13.55 -1.88
CA GLY A 172 3.72 -12.09 -1.75
C GLY A 172 2.43 -11.46 -1.22
N GLU A 173 1.30 -11.78 -1.85
CA GLU A 173 -0.02 -11.28 -1.48
C GLU A 173 -0.42 -11.70 -0.06
N PRO A 174 -0.33 -12.99 0.33
CA PRO A 174 -0.67 -13.38 1.70
C PRO A 174 0.30 -12.78 2.74
N LEU A 175 1.58 -12.58 2.41
CA LEU A 175 2.50 -11.89 3.30
C LEU A 175 2.06 -10.44 3.55
N VAL A 176 1.68 -9.70 2.52
CA VAL A 176 1.13 -8.33 2.67
C VAL A 176 -0.14 -8.33 3.52
N PHE A 177 -0.98 -9.37 3.41
CA PHE A 177 -2.18 -9.51 4.25
C PHE A 177 -1.83 -9.74 5.73
N GLU A 178 -0.81 -10.54 6.04
CA GLU A 178 -0.34 -10.72 7.41
C GLU A 178 0.27 -9.43 7.99
N ILE A 179 1.00 -8.65 7.18
CA ILE A 179 1.47 -7.33 7.61
C ILE A 179 0.28 -6.41 7.91
N CYS A 180 -0.72 -6.35 7.04
CA CYS A 180 -1.96 -5.59 7.28
C CYS A 180 -2.63 -6.02 8.59
N ARG A 181 -2.82 -7.33 8.79
CA ARG A 181 -3.41 -7.90 10.02
C ARG A 181 -2.64 -7.48 11.26
N SER A 182 -1.31 -7.43 11.18
CA SER A 182 -0.49 -6.99 12.31
C SER A 182 -0.77 -5.54 12.73
N PHE A 183 -1.32 -4.70 11.84
CA PHE A 183 -1.71 -3.30 12.08
C PHE A 183 -3.18 -3.17 12.49
N THR A 184 -4.10 -3.77 11.74
CA THR A 184 -5.56 -3.55 11.88
C THR A 184 -6.26 -4.61 12.72
N GLY A 185 -5.61 -5.75 12.97
CA GLY A 185 -6.25 -6.96 13.51
C GLY A 185 -6.91 -7.85 12.44
N PHE A 186 -6.99 -7.38 11.19
CA PHE A 186 -7.69 -8.07 10.10
C PHE A 186 -6.83 -8.12 8.82
N PRO A 187 -6.86 -9.21 8.04
CA PRO A 187 -6.16 -9.23 6.76
C PRO A 187 -6.78 -8.23 5.77
N LEU A 188 -6.02 -7.79 4.78
CA LEU A 188 -6.44 -6.73 3.85
C LEU A 188 -7.70 -7.10 3.04
N ASP A 189 -7.89 -8.39 2.76
CA ASP A 189 -9.04 -8.93 2.04
C ASP A 189 -10.27 -9.23 2.92
N SER A 190 -10.17 -8.95 4.22
CA SER A 190 -11.27 -9.16 5.15
C SER A 190 -12.45 -8.24 4.89
N ARG A 191 -13.63 -8.70 5.34
CA ARG A 191 -14.85 -7.90 5.32
C ARG A 191 -14.69 -6.62 6.14
N GLU A 192 -14.05 -6.70 7.29
CA GLU A 192 -13.83 -5.59 8.21
C GLU A 192 -12.99 -4.49 7.58
N VAL A 193 -11.94 -4.85 6.82
CA VAL A 193 -11.13 -3.88 6.09
C VAL A 193 -11.91 -3.32 4.89
N ASN A 194 -12.58 -4.18 4.11
CA ASN A 194 -13.32 -3.75 2.92
C ASN A 194 -14.51 -2.84 3.22
N GLU A 195 -15.23 -3.11 4.31
CA GLU A 195 -16.39 -2.33 4.77
C GLU A 195 -16.00 -1.17 5.70
N ALA A 196 -14.71 -0.97 5.96
CA ALA A 196 -14.24 0.17 6.75
C ALA A 196 -14.77 1.47 6.14
N SER A 197 -15.38 2.31 6.99
CA SER A 197 -15.97 3.57 6.56
C SER A 197 -14.90 4.65 6.42
N GLY A 198 -14.98 5.42 5.35
CA GLY A 198 -14.08 6.53 5.10
C GLY A 198 -14.61 7.45 4.02
N THR A 199 -13.73 8.30 3.51
CA THR A 199 -14.08 9.35 2.54
C THR A 199 -13.11 9.33 1.38
N ASN A 200 -13.65 9.41 0.16
CA ASN A 200 -12.88 9.54 -1.07
C ASN A 200 -12.66 11.00 -1.47
N PHE A 201 -11.49 11.28 -2.04
CA PHE A 201 -11.08 12.58 -2.55
C PHE A 201 -10.46 12.44 -3.94
N TRP A 202 -10.90 13.25 -4.92
CA TRP A 202 -10.33 13.23 -6.27
C TRP A 202 -8.91 13.79 -6.28
N LEU A 203 -8.00 13.09 -6.97
CA LEU A 203 -6.78 13.70 -7.47
C LEU A 203 -7.14 14.62 -8.65
N ASN A 204 -6.43 15.73 -8.76
CA ASN A 204 -6.61 16.62 -9.91
C ASN A 204 -5.97 16.02 -11.18
N ASN A 205 -6.34 16.55 -12.36
CA ASN A 205 -5.86 16.02 -13.64
C ASN A 205 -4.33 16.12 -13.82
N SER A 206 -3.65 17.05 -13.16
CA SER A 206 -2.18 17.14 -13.20
C SER A 206 -1.53 16.02 -12.39
N GLU A 207 -2.06 15.70 -11.21
CA GLU A 207 -1.59 14.60 -10.35
C GLU A 207 -1.85 13.24 -11.03
N LEU A 208 -3.01 13.08 -11.66
CA LEU A 208 -3.29 11.88 -12.46
C LEU A 208 -2.29 11.68 -13.61
N ARG A 209 -1.77 12.79 -14.18
CA ARG A 209 -0.77 12.75 -15.26
C ARG A 209 0.63 12.48 -14.73
N SER A 210 1.00 12.97 -13.55
CA SER A 210 2.29 12.65 -12.92
C SER A 210 2.36 11.18 -12.47
N LEU A 211 1.22 10.56 -12.21
CA LEU A 211 1.09 9.14 -11.85
C LEU A 211 1.02 8.19 -13.06
N ALA A 212 0.76 8.71 -14.27
CA ALA A 212 0.71 7.89 -15.47
C ALA A 212 2.13 7.67 -16.01
N PRO A 213 2.54 6.43 -16.35
CA PRO A 213 3.79 6.23 -17.06
C PRO A 213 3.76 7.03 -18.39
N PRO A 214 4.89 7.55 -18.87
CA PRO A 214 4.94 8.55 -19.96
C PRO A 214 4.24 8.14 -21.27
N ASN A 215 3.93 6.85 -21.46
CA ASN A 215 3.23 6.32 -22.63
C ASN A 215 1.74 5.94 -22.40
N ALA A 216 1.17 6.19 -21.22
CA ALA A 216 -0.22 5.83 -20.89
C ALA A 216 -1.25 6.92 -21.20
N LEU A 217 -0.85 8.09 -21.69
CA LEU A 217 -1.77 9.18 -22.03
C LEU A 217 -2.34 9.05 -23.46
N ALA A 218 -2.99 7.93 -23.73
CA ALA A 218 -4.16 7.96 -24.60
C ALA A 218 -5.35 8.37 -23.71
N SER A 219 -5.88 9.58 -23.93
CA SER A 219 -7.03 10.24 -23.29
C SER A 219 -7.66 9.56 -22.06
N PRO A 220 -7.86 10.27 -20.91
CA PRO A 220 -8.59 9.69 -19.79
C PRO A 220 -9.97 9.25 -20.28
N ALA A 221 -10.16 7.94 -20.36
CA ALA A 221 -11.47 7.36 -20.62
C ALA A 221 -12.39 7.89 -19.52
N ARG A 222 -13.45 8.58 -19.91
CA ARG A 222 -14.48 9.05 -18.97
C ARG A 222 -14.94 7.85 -18.13
N PRO A 223 -15.28 8.05 -16.84
CA PRO A 223 -15.78 6.97 -16.01
C PRO A 223 -16.95 6.27 -16.70
N TRP A 224 -16.89 4.94 -16.74
CA TRP A 224 -17.84 4.07 -17.44
C TRP A 224 -19.28 4.18 -16.92
N TRP A 225 -19.50 4.77 -15.74
CA TRP A 225 -20.83 5.01 -15.19
C TRP A 225 -21.57 6.22 -15.80
N ARG A 226 -20.92 7.06 -16.62
CA ARG A 226 -21.60 8.19 -17.30
C ARG A 226 -22.43 7.78 -18.54
N PHE A 227 -22.57 6.50 -18.83
CA PHE A 227 -23.39 5.99 -19.95
C PHE A 227 -24.83 5.62 -19.56
N TRP A 228 -25.21 5.80 -18.29
CA TRP A 228 -26.57 5.59 -17.81
C TRP A 228 -27.09 6.87 -17.13
N GLY A 229 -27.56 7.79 -17.97
CA GLY A 229 -28.25 9.03 -17.59
C GLY A 229 -29.11 9.50 -18.76
#